data_AF-A0A259PRT6-F1
#
_entry.id   AF-A0A259PRT6-F1
#
_cell.length_a   1.000
_cell.length_b   1.000
_cell.length_c   1.000
_cell.angle_alpha   90.00
_cell.angle_beta   90.00
_cell.angle_gamma   90.00
#
_symmetry.space_group_name_H-M   'P 1'
#
loop_
_entity.id
_entity.type
_entity.pdbx_description
1 polymer ?
#
loop_
_entity_poly.entity_id
_entity_poly.type
_entity_poly.pdbx_seq_one_letter_code
_entity_poly.pdbx_strand_id
1 'polypeptide(L)'
;MIIDSLLDTDLYKFTMMQVALHHFPAAQVEYRFTCRTPGLDLARHIDAIEREIAHLCSLRFRASELDYLRGLRFIKSDFIDFLGLFQLNRKAVLLAPARDAAGRETGGIDLRIQGPWLHTILFEVPLLAIVNEVYFRHAVPEPDLDLGRKRLQDKAAALRQPGLEGVRIADYGTRRRYSKHWHDEVLRTLKSSLGAQLAGTSNVMYAMRHGLTPLGTMAHEYLQACQALGPRLRDSQTFALETWAQEYRGDLGIAL
;
A
#
# COMPACT_ATOMS: atom_id res chain seq x y z
N MET A 1 -13.61 6.63 9.77
CA MET A 1 -12.23 6.62 9.26
C MET A 1 -11.90 5.25 8.70
N ILE A 2 -11.42 5.23 7.48
CA ILE A 2 -11.05 4.04 6.72
C ILE A 2 -9.68 3.53 7.20
N ILE A 3 -8.68 4.41 7.23
CA ILE A 3 -7.33 4.11 7.72
C ILE A 3 -7.22 4.57 9.18
N ASP A 4 -6.75 3.70 10.09
CA ASP A 4 -6.60 4.02 11.53
C ASP A 4 -5.19 3.78 12.07
N SER A 5 -4.28 3.33 11.21
CA SER A 5 -2.89 3.00 11.49
C SER A 5 -2.04 3.29 10.26
N LEU A 6 -0.83 3.82 10.46
CA LEU A 6 0.14 3.96 9.37
C LEU A 6 0.76 2.61 8.95
N LEU A 7 0.51 1.52 9.70
CA LEU A 7 0.82 0.16 9.27
C LEU A 7 -0.21 -0.42 8.29
N ASP A 8 -1.37 0.23 8.09
CA ASP A 8 -2.38 -0.21 7.11
C ASP A 8 -1.96 0.14 5.67
N THR A 9 -0.83 -0.45 5.28
CA THR A 9 -0.12 -0.26 4.01
C THR A 9 0.69 -1.52 3.71
N ASP A 10 1.22 -1.60 2.50
CA ASP A 10 1.99 -2.76 2.05
C ASP A 10 3.47 -2.68 2.49
N LEU A 11 4.08 -3.82 2.87
CA LEU A 11 5.45 -3.90 3.39
C LEU A 11 6.48 -3.21 2.49
N TYR A 12 6.34 -3.36 1.17
CA TYR A 12 7.29 -2.81 0.20
C TYR A 12 7.42 -1.28 0.31
N LYS A 13 6.42 -0.61 0.88
CA LYS A 13 6.46 0.83 1.14
C LYS A 13 7.46 1.20 2.22
N PHE A 14 7.53 0.42 3.30
CA PHE A 14 8.55 0.63 4.33
C PHE A 14 9.95 0.30 3.83
N THR A 15 10.09 -0.79 3.08
CA THR A 15 11.40 -1.21 2.60
C THR A 15 11.95 -0.24 1.54
N MET A 16 11.13 0.27 0.64
CA MET A 16 11.58 1.34 -0.27
C MET A 16 11.79 2.68 0.45
N MET A 17 11.00 2.99 1.48
CA MET A 17 11.18 4.22 2.26
C MET A 17 12.49 4.22 3.04
N GLN A 18 12.91 3.08 3.59
CA GLN A 18 14.21 2.92 4.22
C GLN A 18 15.35 3.14 3.21
N VAL A 19 15.21 2.59 1.99
CA VAL A 19 16.17 2.88 0.90
C VAL A 19 16.19 4.37 0.56
N ALA A 20 15.03 5.02 0.48
CA ALA A 20 14.93 6.45 0.23
C ALA A 20 15.62 7.25 1.35
N LEU A 21 15.50 6.85 2.62
CA LEU A 21 16.18 7.49 3.74
C LEU A 21 17.71 7.38 3.60
N HIS A 22 18.24 6.17 3.37
CA HIS A 22 19.69 5.93 3.42
C HIS A 22 20.42 6.36 2.15
N HIS A 23 19.78 6.24 0.98
CA HIS A 23 20.44 6.44 -0.31
C HIS A 23 19.96 7.67 -1.06
N PHE A 24 18.71 8.11 -0.84
CA PHE A 24 18.08 9.18 -1.63
C PHE A 24 17.33 10.22 -0.78
N PRO A 25 17.87 10.72 0.35
CA PRO A 25 17.11 11.54 1.30
C PRO A 25 16.63 12.87 0.70
N ALA A 26 17.31 13.38 -0.34
CA ALA A 26 16.96 14.63 -1.02
C ALA A 26 16.01 14.45 -2.23
N ALA A 27 15.69 13.22 -2.62
CA ALA A 27 14.88 12.95 -3.81
C ALA A 27 13.50 13.61 -3.74
N GLN A 28 13.08 14.26 -4.82
CA GLN A 28 11.75 14.83 -4.99
C GLN A 28 10.97 14.01 -6.01
N VAL A 29 9.68 13.79 -5.75
CA VAL A 29 8.81 12.99 -6.61
C VAL A 29 7.43 13.64 -6.75
N GLU A 30 6.73 13.23 -7.80
CA GLU A 30 5.31 13.50 -7.99
C GLU A 30 4.60 12.19 -8.35
N TYR A 31 3.51 11.89 -7.65
CA TYR A 31 2.60 10.78 -7.96
C TYR A 31 1.29 11.36 -8.48
N ARG A 32 0.67 10.67 -9.44
CA ARG A 32 -0.65 10.99 -9.96
C ARG A 32 -1.57 9.80 -9.87
N PHE A 33 -2.77 10.01 -9.34
CA PHE A 33 -3.83 9.04 -9.36
C PHE A 33 -4.43 8.94 -10.78
N THR A 34 -4.77 7.71 -11.18
CA THR A 34 -5.48 7.45 -12.43
C THR A 34 -6.58 6.42 -12.19
N CYS A 35 -7.83 6.81 -12.37
CA CYS A 35 -8.93 5.86 -12.52
C CYS A 35 -8.99 5.36 -13.96
N ARG A 36 -8.89 4.04 -14.15
CA ARG A 36 -8.95 3.42 -15.48
C ARG A 36 -10.35 2.91 -15.86
N THR A 37 -11.28 2.93 -14.91
CA THR A 37 -12.68 2.55 -15.16
C THR A 37 -13.42 3.77 -15.71
N PRO A 38 -13.97 3.71 -16.93
CA PRO A 38 -14.69 4.82 -17.52
C PRO A 38 -16.03 5.04 -16.81
N GLY A 39 -16.49 6.29 -16.79
CA GLY A 39 -17.83 6.65 -16.29
C GLY A 39 -18.01 6.61 -14.76
N LEU A 40 -16.95 6.37 -13.99
CA LEU A 40 -17.01 6.51 -12.54
C LEU A 40 -16.99 7.99 -12.15
N ASP A 41 -18.09 8.46 -11.58
CA ASP A 41 -18.16 9.77 -10.92
C ASP A 41 -17.62 9.66 -9.49
N LEU A 42 -16.32 9.89 -9.35
CA LEU A 42 -15.58 10.01 -8.09
C LEU A 42 -15.62 11.44 -7.54
N ALA A 43 -15.83 12.45 -8.40
CA ALA A 43 -15.84 13.86 -8.04
C ALA A 43 -16.90 14.17 -6.97
N ARG A 44 -18.08 13.54 -7.05
CA ARG A 44 -19.13 13.64 -6.01
C ARG A 44 -18.70 13.17 -4.62
N HIS A 45 -17.58 12.46 -4.50
CA HIS A 45 -17.08 11.93 -3.23
C HIS A 45 -15.85 12.67 -2.70
N ILE A 46 -15.46 13.80 -3.30
CA ILE A 46 -14.28 14.58 -2.90
C ILE A 46 -14.32 14.94 -1.41
N ASP A 47 -15.45 15.42 -0.89
CA ASP A 47 -15.54 15.81 0.52
C ASP A 47 -15.30 14.62 1.48
N ALA A 48 -15.76 13.42 1.10
CA ALA A 48 -15.53 12.22 1.89
C ALA A 48 -14.05 11.78 1.82
N ILE A 49 -13.45 11.85 0.62
CA ILE A 49 -12.03 11.53 0.41
C ILE A 49 -11.15 12.53 1.18
N GLU A 50 -11.47 13.83 1.11
CA GLU A 50 -10.74 14.91 1.78
C GLU A 50 -10.72 14.72 3.30
N ARG A 51 -11.86 14.37 3.90
CA ARG A 51 -11.93 14.06 5.35
C ARG A 51 -11.03 12.88 5.73
N GLU A 52 -10.98 11.84 4.91
CA GLU A 52 -10.14 10.67 5.14
C GLU A 52 -8.65 10.98 4.92
N ILE A 53 -8.30 11.84 3.95
CA ILE A 53 -6.93 12.36 3.77
C ILE A 53 -6.50 13.18 4.99
N ALA A 54 -7.36 14.08 5.47
CA ALA A 54 -7.09 14.88 6.65
C ALA A 54 -6.86 13.99 7.89
N HIS A 55 -7.67 12.95 8.05
CA HIS A 55 -7.48 11.96 9.10
C HIS A 55 -6.17 11.18 8.93
N LEU A 56 -5.86 10.67 7.74
CA LEU A 56 -4.61 9.99 7.45
C LEU A 56 -3.38 10.85 7.82
N CYS A 57 -3.42 12.14 7.50
CA CYS A 57 -2.36 13.09 7.85
C CYS A 57 -2.28 13.39 9.35
N SER A 58 -3.32 13.10 10.14
CA SER A 58 -3.30 13.25 11.61
C SER A 58 -2.62 12.10 12.34
N LEU A 59 -2.44 10.95 11.68
CA LEU A 59 -1.92 9.73 12.32
C LEU A 59 -0.44 9.85 12.70
N ARG A 60 -0.05 9.01 13.67
CA ARG A 60 1.31 8.71 14.08
C ARG A 60 1.46 7.21 14.28
N PHE A 61 2.68 6.71 14.15
CA PHE A 61 2.99 5.36 14.59
C PHE A 61 2.85 5.25 16.11
N ARG A 62 2.24 4.16 16.56
CA ARG A 62 2.16 3.81 17.98
C ARG A 62 3.43 3.07 18.39
N ALA A 63 3.77 3.10 19.68
CA ALA A 63 4.94 2.38 20.21
C ALA A 63 4.93 0.89 19.82
N SER A 64 3.78 0.21 19.99
CA SER A 64 3.63 -1.20 19.60
C SER A 64 3.83 -1.46 18.11
N GLU A 65 3.51 -0.50 17.25
CA GLU A 65 3.69 -0.61 15.80
C GLU A 65 5.17 -0.47 15.41
N LEU A 66 5.88 0.45 16.06
CA LEU A 66 7.33 0.61 15.91
C LEU A 66 8.08 -0.60 16.46
N ASP A 67 7.64 -1.16 17.60
CA ASP A 67 8.21 -2.37 18.19
C ASP A 67 8.05 -3.57 17.26
N TYR A 68 6.90 -3.72 16.62
CA TYR A 68 6.68 -4.74 15.61
C TYR A 68 7.63 -4.59 14.42
N LEU A 69 7.74 -3.38 13.85
CA LEU A 69 8.65 -3.11 12.73
C LEU A 69 10.11 -3.35 13.11
N ARG A 70 10.51 -2.99 14.34
CA ARG A 70 11.87 -3.23 14.87
C ARG A 70 12.20 -4.72 14.95
N GLY A 71 11.20 -5.58 15.11
CA GLY A 71 11.37 -7.04 15.09
C GLY A 71 11.67 -7.62 13.71
N LEU A 72 11.50 -6.86 12.63
CA LEU A 72 11.81 -7.31 11.28
C LEU A 72 13.32 -7.18 11.01
N ARG A 73 14.00 -8.30 10.75
CA ARG A 73 15.47 -8.38 10.65
C ARG A 73 16.13 -7.38 9.67
N PHE A 74 15.41 -6.96 8.64
CA PHE A 74 15.89 -6.07 7.58
C PHE A 74 15.56 -4.59 7.83
N ILE A 75 14.81 -4.27 8.89
CA ILE A 75 14.49 -2.91 9.27
C ILE A 75 15.55 -2.39 10.24
N LYS A 76 16.17 -1.26 9.90
CA LYS A 76 17.26 -0.66 10.68
C LYS A 76 16.73 0.27 11.77
N SER A 77 17.47 0.39 12.88
CA SER A 77 17.02 1.12 14.07
C SER A 77 16.85 2.62 13.81
N ASP A 78 17.72 3.23 13.02
CA ASP A 78 17.63 4.64 12.63
C ASP A 78 16.38 4.93 11.79
N PHE A 79 15.96 4.00 10.93
CA PHE A 79 14.70 4.08 10.23
C PHE A 79 13.50 4.03 11.20
N ILE A 80 13.54 3.18 12.23
CA ILE A 80 12.50 3.15 13.28
C ILE A 80 12.44 4.47 14.06
N ASP A 81 13.59 5.05 14.42
CA ASP A 81 13.64 6.33 15.12
C ASP A 81 13.06 7.46 14.26
N PHE A 82 13.36 7.44 12.97
CA PHE A 82 12.74 8.34 11.99
C PHE A 82 11.20 8.15 11.93
N LEU A 83 10.72 6.91 11.85
CA LEU A 83 9.28 6.63 11.87
C LEU A 83 8.60 7.10 13.17
N GLY A 84 9.30 7.08 14.30
CA GLY A 84 8.79 7.62 15.57
C GLY A 84 8.45 9.12 15.53
N LEU A 85 9.11 9.89 14.65
CA LEU A 85 8.85 11.31 14.44
C LEU A 85 7.97 11.58 13.22
N PHE A 86 7.72 10.56 12.40
CA PHE A 86 7.10 10.70 11.10
C PHE A 86 5.62 11.11 11.19
N GLN A 87 5.23 12.04 10.31
CA GLN A 87 3.85 12.38 10.02
C GLN A 87 3.69 12.66 8.53
N LEU A 88 2.60 12.17 7.94
CA LEU A 88 2.20 12.55 6.59
C LEU A 88 1.79 14.02 6.52
N ASN A 89 2.38 14.76 5.60
CA ASN A 89 2.11 16.19 5.46
C ASN A 89 0.96 16.45 4.49
N ARG A 90 -0.17 16.97 4.99
CA ARG A 90 -1.34 17.32 4.16
C ARG A 90 -0.99 18.24 2.98
N LYS A 91 0.00 19.13 3.13
CA LYS A 91 0.42 20.05 2.05
C LYS A 91 0.97 19.33 0.81
N ALA A 92 1.42 18.08 0.96
CA ALA A 92 1.91 17.28 -0.16
C ALA A 92 0.80 16.77 -1.07
N VAL A 93 -0.48 16.85 -0.67
CA VAL A 93 -1.61 16.27 -1.41
C VAL A 93 -2.45 17.36 -2.06
N LEU A 94 -2.66 17.25 -3.37
CA LEU A 94 -3.65 18.04 -4.11
C LEU A 94 -4.84 17.12 -4.44
N LEU A 95 -6.05 17.55 -4.13
CA LEU A 95 -7.29 16.87 -4.52
C LEU A 95 -8.26 17.89 -5.13
N ALA A 96 -8.71 17.65 -6.35
CA ALA A 96 -9.69 18.48 -7.05
C ALA A 96 -10.56 17.63 -8.00
N PRO A 97 -11.70 18.15 -8.49
CA PRO A 97 -12.40 17.55 -9.61
C PRO A 97 -11.50 17.51 -10.85
N ALA A 98 -11.45 16.37 -11.54
CA ALA A 98 -10.71 16.26 -12.79
C ALA A 98 -11.43 17.04 -13.91
N ARG A 99 -10.65 17.75 -14.72
CA ARG A 99 -11.14 18.53 -15.87
C ARG A 99 -10.49 18.04 -17.17
N ASP A 100 -11.26 18.07 -18.25
CA ASP A 100 -10.75 17.81 -19.61
C ASP A 100 -9.98 19.02 -20.17
N ALA A 101 -9.44 18.89 -21.38
CA ALA A 101 -8.68 19.96 -22.05
C ALA A 101 -9.51 21.25 -22.30
N ALA A 102 -10.84 21.16 -22.29
CA ALA A 102 -11.76 22.31 -22.43
C ALA A 102 -12.19 22.88 -21.05
N GLY A 103 -11.64 22.35 -19.95
CA GLY A 103 -11.95 22.79 -18.59
C GLY A 103 -13.24 22.21 -18.00
N ARG A 104 -13.90 21.27 -18.69
CA ARG A 104 -15.15 20.64 -18.22
C ARG A 104 -14.85 19.52 -17.26
N GLU A 105 -15.66 19.38 -16.21
CA GLU A 105 -15.51 18.30 -15.24
C GLU A 105 -15.82 16.95 -15.88
N THR A 106 -14.97 15.95 -15.61
CA THR A 106 -15.11 14.60 -16.20
C THR A 106 -15.84 13.61 -15.28
N GLY A 107 -16.20 14.05 -14.07
CA GLY A 107 -16.62 13.18 -12.96
C GLY A 107 -15.46 12.47 -12.25
N GLY A 108 -14.24 12.53 -12.77
CA GLY A 108 -13.05 11.99 -12.11
C GLY A 108 -12.49 12.91 -11.01
N ILE A 109 -11.41 12.46 -10.36
CA ILE A 109 -10.62 13.27 -9.42
C ILE A 109 -9.20 13.48 -9.95
N ASP A 110 -8.67 14.68 -9.77
CA ASP A 110 -7.25 15.00 -9.90
C ASP A 110 -6.62 14.93 -8.52
N LEU A 111 -6.03 13.77 -8.22
CA LEU A 111 -5.31 13.51 -6.97
C LEU A 111 -3.82 13.40 -7.26
N ARG A 112 -3.04 14.34 -6.73
CA ARG A 112 -1.58 14.38 -6.88
C ARG A 112 -0.90 14.42 -5.53
N ILE A 113 0.27 13.79 -5.44
CA ILE A 113 1.13 13.85 -4.27
C ILE A 113 2.47 14.38 -4.73
N GLN A 114 2.99 15.45 -4.12
CA GLN A 114 4.25 16.06 -4.49
C GLN A 114 5.09 16.40 -3.25
N GLY A 115 6.38 16.09 -3.29
CA GLY A 115 7.32 16.44 -2.23
C GLY A 115 8.52 15.49 -2.15
N PRO A 116 9.25 15.51 -1.02
CA PRO A 116 10.36 14.60 -0.80
C PRO A 116 9.88 13.15 -0.80
N TRP A 117 10.54 12.28 -1.56
CA TRP A 117 10.15 10.88 -1.72
C TRP A 117 9.97 10.18 -0.37
N LEU A 118 10.94 10.38 0.52
CA LEU A 118 10.93 9.89 1.90
C LEU A 118 9.64 10.26 2.67
N HIS A 119 9.07 11.45 2.42
CA HIS A 119 7.88 11.94 3.12
C HIS A 119 6.56 11.68 2.38
N THR A 120 6.62 11.26 1.13
CA THR A 120 5.43 11.06 0.29
C THR A 120 5.14 9.60 -0.08
N ILE A 121 6.13 8.72 -0.01
CA ILE A 121 6.03 7.32 -0.46
C ILE A 121 4.89 6.54 0.22
N LEU A 122 4.62 6.83 1.51
CA LEU A 122 3.57 6.17 2.29
C LEU A 122 2.14 6.62 1.93
N PHE A 123 1.94 7.59 1.03
CA PHE A 123 0.59 7.98 0.61
C PHE A 123 -0.07 6.98 -0.34
N GLU A 124 0.68 6.30 -1.22
CA GLU A 124 0.07 5.53 -2.33
C GLU A 124 -1.00 4.55 -1.88
N VAL A 125 -0.63 3.61 -1.00
CA VAL A 125 -1.52 2.49 -0.64
C VAL A 125 -2.72 2.97 0.19
N PRO A 126 -2.54 3.79 1.25
CA PRO A 126 -3.67 4.34 2.00
C PRO A 126 -4.63 5.16 1.14
N LEU A 127 -4.13 6.01 0.23
CA LEU A 127 -5.00 6.84 -0.61
C LEU A 127 -5.79 6.00 -1.61
N LEU A 128 -5.19 4.97 -2.22
CA LEU A 128 -5.92 4.05 -3.07
C LEU A 128 -7.02 3.29 -2.30
N ALA A 129 -6.71 2.82 -1.09
CA ALA A 129 -7.68 2.15 -0.24
C ALA A 129 -8.82 3.09 0.20
N ILE A 130 -8.52 4.35 0.52
CA ILE A 130 -9.51 5.39 0.86
C ILE A 130 -10.44 5.64 -0.31
N VAL A 131 -9.91 5.97 -1.50
CA VAL A 131 -10.72 6.26 -2.69
C VAL A 131 -11.64 5.08 -3.02
N ASN A 132 -11.09 3.86 -2.97
CA ASN A 132 -11.83 2.65 -3.30
C ASN A 132 -12.95 2.35 -2.28
N GLU A 133 -12.67 2.43 -0.98
CA GLU A 133 -13.68 2.16 0.06
C GLU A 133 -14.73 3.27 0.14
N VAL A 134 -14.36 4.55 -0.04
CA VAL A 134 -15.34 5.64 -0.17
C VAL A 134 -16.30 5.38 -1.32
N TYR A 135 -15.79 4.97 -2.49
CA TYR A 135 -16.63 4.63 -3.63
C TYR A 135 -17.62 3.50 -3.29
N PHE A 136 -17.13 2.37 -2.75
CA PHE A 136 -18.00 1.22 -2.48
C PHE A 136 -19.04 1.48 -1.38
N ARG A 137 -18.74 2.30 -0.37
CA ARG A 137 -19.73 2.70 0.65
C ARG A 137 -20.94 3.42 0.07
N HIS A 138 -20.80 4.09 -1.08
CA HIS A 138 -21.90 4.79 -1.73
C HIS A 138 -22.50 3.97 -2.88
N ALA A 139 -21.68 3.27 -3.66
CA ALA A 139 -22.13 2.47 -4.79
C ALA A 139 -22.89 1.21 -4.33
N VAL A 140 -22.53 0.65 -3.18
CA VAL A 140 -23.15 -0.55 -2.60
C VAL A 140 -23.28 -0.35 -1.07
N PRO A 141 -24.27 0.45 -0.62
CA PRO A 141 -24.43 0.78 0.81
C PRO A 141 -24.69 -0.46 1.68
N GLU A 142 -25.38 -1.45 1.13
CA GLU A 142 -25.70 -2.72 1.76
C GLU A 142 -25.05 -3.87 0.98
N PRO A 143 -23.78 -4.19 1.24
CA PRO A 143 -23.12 -5.31 0.59
C PRO A 143 -23.71 -6.66 1.00
N ASP A 144 -23.90 -7.55 0.03
CA ASP A 144 -24.17 -8.96 0.28
C ASP A 144 -22.88 -9.68 0.75
N LEU A 145 -22.59 -9.54 2.05
CA LEU A 145 -21.43 -10.15 2.68
C LEU A 145 -21.55 -11.67 2.76
N ASP A 146 -22.75 -12.23 2.77
CA ASP A 146 -22.95 -13.68 2.80
C ASP A 146 -22.58 -14.32 1.47
N LEU A 147 -22.94 -13.69 0.35
CA LEU A 147 -22.41 -14.06 -0.97
C LEU A 147 -20.88 -13.91 -1.03
N GLY A 148 -20.35 -12.83 -0.43
CA GLY A 148 -18.91 -12.63 -0.28
C GLY A 148 -18.21 -13.79 0.44
N ARG A 149 -18.76 -14.20 1.59
CA ARG A 149 -18.26 -15.32 2.42
C ARG A 149 -18.33 -16.63 1.67
N LYS A 150 -19.47 -16.91 1.04
CA LYS A 150 -19.65 -18.12 0.23
C LYS A 150 -18.58 -18.20 -0.87
N ARG A 151 -18.41 -17.12 -1.66
CA ARG A 151 -17.38 -17.06 -2.72
C ARG A 151 -15.96 -17.24 -2.18
N LEU A 152 -15.67 -16.71 -1.01
CA LEU A 152 -14.36 -16.87 -0.36
C LEU A 152 -14.13 -18.31 0.10
N GLN A 153 -15.12 -18.92 0.74
CA GLN A 153 -15.08 -20.32 1.18
C GLN A 153 -14.92 -21.27 -0.02
N ASP A 154 -15.70 -21.08 -1.08
CA ASP A 154 -15.61 -21.89 -2.30
C ASP A 154 -14.19 -21.83 -2.91
N LYS A 155 -13.60 -20.64 -2.98
CA LYS A 155 -12.22 -20.45 -3.47
C LYS A 155 -11.18 -21.09 -2.55
N ALA A 156 -11.34 -20.96 -1.22
CA ALA A 156 -10.44 -21.59 -0.27
C ALA A 156 -10.51 -23.12 -0.35
N ALA A 157 -11.72 -23.69 -0.49
CA ALA A 157 -11.92 -25.12 -0.68
C ALA A 157 -11.31 -25.62 -2.00
N ALA A 158 -11.39 -24.83 -3.07
CA ALA A 158 -10.74 -25.16 -4.34
C ALA A 158 -9.21 -25.26 -4.21
N LEU A 159 -8.58 -24.43 -3.37
CA LEU A 159 -7.14 -24.47 -3.10
C LEU A 159 -6.70 -25.64 -2.19
N ARG A 160 -7.66 -26.31 -1.56
CA ARG A 160 -7.46 -27.49 -0.70
C ARG A 160 -7.68 -28.82 -1.43
N GLN A 161 -7.95 -28.79 -2.72
CA GLN A 161 -8.11 -30.00 -3.52
C GLN A 161 -6.80 -30.80 -3.58
N PRO A 162 -6.88 -32.14 -3.65
CA PRO A 162 -5.69 -33.00 -3.76
C PRO A 162 -4.77 -32.57 -4.91
N GLY A 163 -3.46 -32.55 -4.65
CA GLY A 163 -2.44 -32.15 -5.63
C GLY A 163 -2.08 -30.65 -5.62
N LEU A 164 -2.73 -29.85 -4.77
CA LEU A 164 -2.43 -28.42 -4.60
C LEU A 164 -1.69 -28.10 -3.29
N GLU A 165 -1.26 -29.11 -2.53
CA GLU A 165 -0.65 -28.94 -1.20
C GLU A 165 0.61 -28.07 -1.23
N GLY A 166 1.33 -28.08 -2.36
CA GLY A 166 2.53 -27.25 -2.58
C GLY A 166 2.24 -25.79 -2.97
N VAL A 167 0.99 -25.44 -3.30
CA VAL A 167 0.62 -24.09 -3.71
C VAL A 167 0.69 -23.13 -2.53
N ARG A 168 1.41 -22.03 -2.70
CA ARG A 168 1.51 -20.94 -1.73
C ARG A 168 0.73 -19.72 -2.23
N ILE A 169 -0.08 -19.15 -1.35
CA ILE A 169 -0.92 -17.98 -1.61
C ILE A 169 -0.45 -16.83 -0.74
N ALA A 170 -0.28 -15.66 -1.34
CA ALA A 170 0.02 -14.42 -0.64
C ALA A 170 -1.11 -13.41 -0.88
N ASP A 171 -1.50 -12.67 0.15
CA ASP A 171 -2.45 -11.56 0.01
C ASP A 171 -1.72 -10.26 -0.32
N TYR A 172 -1.98 -9.70 -1.51
CA TYR A 172 -1.54 -8.35 -1.94
C TYR A 172 -2.74 -7.43 -2.24
N GLY A 173 -3.82 -7.57 -1.46
CA GLY A 173 -5.13 -6.96 -1.73
C GLY A 173 -5.35 -5.54 -1.23
N THR A 174 -4.44 -4.94 -0.46
CA THR A 174 -4.69 -3.68 0.29
C THR A 174 -5.22 -2.54 -0.58
N ARG A 175 -4.53 -2.22 -1.68
CA ARG A 175 -4.79 -1.02 -2.51
C ARG A 175 -6.19 -0.93 -3.10
N ARG A 176 -6.84 -2.07 -3.33
CA ARG A 176 -8.17 -2.16 -3.98
C ARG A 176 -9.15 -3.00 -3.19
N ARG A 177 -8.91 -3.17 -1.89
CA ARG A 177 -9.84 -3.89 -1.01
C ARG A 177 -11.21 -3.23 -1.03
N TYR A 178 -12.26 -4.05 -0.98
CA TYR A 178 -13.64 -3.55 -0.92
C TYR A 178 -13.85 -2.64 0.29
N SER A 179 -13.41 -3.09 1.46
CA SER A 179 -13.31 -2.29 2.67
C SER A 179 -12.23 -2.85 3.59
N LYS A 180 -11.79 -2.05 4.57
CA LYS A 180 -10.91 -2.49 5.66
C LYS A 180 -11.48 -3.73 6.34
N HIS A 181 -12.75 -3.66 6.75
CA HIS A 181 -13.41 -4.76 7.47
C HIS A 181 -13.50 -6.04 6.64
N TRP A 182 -13.80 -5.92 5.34
CA TRP A 182 -13.85 -7.10 4.47
C TRP A 182 -12.46 -7.72 4.27
N HIS A 183 -11.41 -6.91 4.10
CA HIS A 183 -10.03 -7.41 3.98
C HIS A 183 -9.58 -8.17 5.23
N ASP A 184 -9.94 -7.65 6.41
CA ASP A 184 -9.71 -8.31 7.70
C ASP A 184 -10.41 -9.67 7.79
N GLU A 185 -11.69 -9.75 7.39
CA GLU A 185 -12.45 -11.00 7.34
C GLU A 185 -11.85 -12.01 6.35
N VAL A 186 -11.44 -11.54 5.18
CA VAL A 186 -10.75 -12.36 4.16
C VAL A 186 -9.50 -12.99 4.75
N LEU A 187 -8.63 -12.20 5.40
CA LEU A 187 -7.38 -12.70 5.96
C LEU A 187 -7.59 -13.70 7.10
N ARG A 188 -8.53 -13.45 8.02
CA ARG A 188 -8.87 -14.43 9.06
C ARG A 188 -9.35 -15.75 8.47
N THR A 189 -10.23 -15.68 7.47
CA THR A 189 -10.78 -16.86 6.82
C THR A 189 -9.68 -17.64 6.10
N LEU A 190 -8.85 -16.97 5.29
CA LEU A 190 -7.73 -17.61 4.59
C LEU A 190 -6.74 -18.23 5.58
N LYS A 191 -6.43 -17.55 6.69
CA LYS A 191 -5.56 -18.09 7.74
C LYS A 191 -6.12 -19.40 8.31
N SER A 192 -7.43 -19.43 8.62
CA SER A 192 -8.07 -20.65 9.15
C SER A 192 -8.21 -21.76 8.11
N SER A 193 -8.50 -21.41 6.84
CA SER A 193 -8.84 -22.40 5.81
C SER A 193 -7.63 -22.96 5.07
N LEU A 194 -6.58 -22.16 4.88
CA LEU A 194 -5.40 -22.56 4.09
C LEU A 194 -4.21 -22.99 4.95
N GLY A 195 -4.16 -22.58 6.23
CA GLY A 195 -3.04 -22.89 7.12
C GLY A 195 -1.70 -22.52 6.48
N ALA A 196 -0.80 -23.49 6.36
CA ALA A 196 0.53 -23.28 5.78
C ALA A 196 0.51 -22.84 4.30
N GLN A 197 -0.55 -23.12 3.52
CA GLN A 197 -0.64 -22.66 2.14
C GLN A 197 -0.78 -21.12 2.05
N LEU A 198 -1.24 -20.45 3.11
CA LEU A 198 -1.15 -18.99 3.20
C LEU A 198 0.26 -18.59 3.61
N ALA A 199 1.03 -18.05 2.65
CA ALA A 199 2.40 -17.60 2.87
C ALA A 199 2.47 -16.34 3.76
N GLY A 200 1.46 -15.46 3.68
CA GLY A 200 1.43 -14.19 4.39
C GLY A 200 0.58 -13.13 3.69
N THR A 201 0.76 -11.87 4.09
CA THR A 201 0.08 -10.70 3.54
C THR A 201 1.07 -9.55 3.35
N SER A 202 0.88 -8.69 2.34
CA SER A 202 1.64 -7.44 2.28
C SER A 202 1.22 -6.42 3.31
N ASN A 203 -0.03 -6.49 3.80
CA ASN A 203 -0.54 -5.49 4.73
C ASN A 203 0.12 -5.65 6.11
N VAL A 204 0.95 -4.68 6.50
CA VAL A 204 1.78 -4.78 7.71
C VAL A 204 0.94 -4.77 8.98
N MET A 205 -0.15 -3.99 9.01
CA MET A 205 -1.09 -3.97 10.13
C MET A 205 -1.74 -5.34 10.32
N TYR A 206 -2.21 -5.98 9.26
CA TYR A 206 -2.80 -7.32 9.38
C TYR A 206 -1.77 -8.41 9.64
N ALA A 207 -0.55 -8.28 9.12
CA ALA A 207 0.56 -9.15 9.49
C ALA A 207 0.80 -9.11 11.01
N MET A 208 0.88 -7.91 11.58
CA MET A 208 1.01 -7.70 13.03
C MET A 208 -0.19 -8.25 13.80
N ARG A 209 -1.42 -7.85 13.44
CA ARG A 209 -2.65 -8.20 14.19
C ARG A 209 -2.96 -9.69 14.17
N HIS A 210 -2.70 -10.36 13.05
CA HIS A 210 -3.02 -11.77 12.85
C HIS A 210 -1.83 -12.69 12.99
N GLY A 211 -0.63 -12.20 13.33
CA GLY A 211 0.59 -13.01 13.39
C GLY A 211 0.88 -13.72 12.06
N LEU A 212 0.67 -13.03 10.95
CA LEU A 212 1.03 -13.51 9.61
C LEU A 212 2.41 -12.96 9.23
N THR A 213 3.09 -13.65 8.32
CA THR A 213 4.33 -13.15 7.73
C THR A 213 4.04 -11.91 6.87
N PRO A 214 4.69 -10.76 7.11
CA PRO A 214 4.61 -9.62 6.22
C PRO A 214 5.42 -9.92 4.94
N LEU A 215 4.82 -9.69 3.78
CA LEU A 215 5.40 -10.01 2.48
C LEU A 215 5.57 -8.75 1.62
N GLY A 216 6.69 -8.65 0.93
CA GLY A 216 6.97 -7.51 0.07
C GLY A 216 8.25 -7.72 -0.72
N THR A 217 8.32 -7.03 -1.85
CA THR A 217 9.48 -7.00 -2.76
C THR A 217 9.92 -5.54 -2.89
N MET A 218 10.65 -5.20 -3.96
CA MET A 218 10.66 -3.83 -4.49
C MET A 218 9.40 -3.58 -5.34
N ALA A 219 9.03 -2.32 -5.58
CA ALA A 219 8.01 -1.94 -6.55
C ALA A 219 8.62 -1.17 -7.74
N HIS A 220 7.85 -1.04 -8.83
CA HIS A 220 8.32 -0.33 -10.02
C HIS A 220 8.73 1.12 -9.73
N GLU A 221 8.13 1.80 -8.75
CA GLU A 221 8.52 3.18 -8.42
C GLU A 221 10.00 3.29 -8.04
N TYR A 222 10.58 2.25 -7.42
CA TYR A 222 11.98 2.23 -7.04
C TYR A 222 12.89 2.23 -8.27
N LEU A 223 12.58 1.34 -9.22
CA LEU A 223 13.30 1.24 -10.49
C LEU A 223 13.12 2.51 -11.33
N GLN A 224 11.92 3.11 -11.32
CA GLN A 224 11.61 4.35 -12.01
C GLN A 224 12.35 5.55 -11.39
N ALA A 225 12.40 5.65 -10.05
CA ALA A 225 13.12 6.72 -9.37
C ALA A 225 14.61 6.69 -9.75
N CYS A 226 15.22 5.51 -9.84
CA CYS A 226 16.61 5.35 -10.25
C CYS A 226 16.92 5.82 -11.68
N GLN A 227 15.91 6.02 -12.54
CA GLN A 227 16.09 6.63 -13.87
C GLN A 227 16.45 8.11 -13.78
N ALA A 228 16.09 8.78 -12.68
CA ALA A 228 16.29 10.21 -12.46
C ALA A 228 17.29 10.53 -11.33
N LEU A 229 17.62 9.57 -10.46
CA LEU A 229 18.34 9.81 -9.20
C LEU A 229 19.86 9.55 -9.21
N GLY A 230 20.47 9.21 -10.35
CA GLY A 230 21.93 9.08 -10.34
C GLY A 230 22.57 8.73 -11.67
N PRO A 231 22.39 7.49 -12.17
CA PRO A 231 23.13 7.01 -13.32
C PRO A 231 22.57 7.54 -14.63
N ARG A 232 23.28 7.27 -15.73
CA ARG A 232 22.70 7.36 -17.08
C ARG A 232 21.51 6.42 -17.14
N LEU A 233 20.48 6.78 -17.91
CA LEU A 233 19.26 5.99 -18.06
C LEU A 233 19.53 4.51 -18.38
N ARG A 234 20.52 4.22 -19.23
CA ARG A 234 20.88 2.84 -19.60
C ARG A 234 21.40 1.99 -18.44
N ASP A 235 21.98 2.61 -17.41
CA ASP A 235 22.59 1.95 -16.26
C ASP A 235 21.63 1.95 -15.03
N SER A 236 20.43 2.55 -15.15
CA SER A 236 19.54 2.81 -14.02
C SER A 236 19.04 1.55 -13.31
N GLN A 237 18.76 0.49 -14.07
CA GLN A 237 18.28 -0.77 -13.49
C GLN A 237 19.38 -1.49 -12.72
N THR A 238 20.59 -1.57 -13.27
CA THR A 238 21.75 -2.16 -12.57
C THR A 238 22.02 -1.41 -11.28
N PHE A 239 22.07 -0.08 -11.33
CA PHE A 239 22.23 0.76 -10.15
C PHE A 239 21.15 0.52 -9.08
N ALA A 240 19.89 0.39 -9.49
CA ALA A 240 18.80 0.10 -8.57
C ALA A 240 18.98 -1.27 -7.89
N LEU A 241 19.27 -2.33 -8.65
CA LEU A 241 19.43 -3.66 -8.09
C LEU A 241 20.65 -3.76 -7.16
N GLU A 242 21.76 -3.11 -7.51
CA GLU A 242 22.95 -3.04 -6.66
C GLU A 242 22.68 -2.26 -5.37
N THR A 243 22.00 -1.12 -5.46
CA THR A 243 21.64 -0.30 -4.29
C THR A 243 20.72 -1.09 -3.35
N TRP A 244 19.72 -1.79 -3.88
CA TRP A 244 18.85 -2.66 -3.08
C TRP A 244 19.62 -3.78 -2.38
N ALA A 245 20.52 -4.45 -3.11
CA ALA A 245 21.36 -5.51 -2.56
C ALA A 245 22.33 -4.99 -1.49
N GLN A 246 22.84 -3.77 -1.63
CA GLN A 246 23.67 -3.12 -0.62
C GLN A 246 22.89 -2.77 0.65
N GLU A 247 21.63 -2.33 0.51
CA GLU A 247 20.79 -1.98 1.65
C GLU A 247 20.41 -3.21 2.48
N TYR A 248 19.99 -4.28 1.80
CA TYR A 248 19.38 -5.46 2.44
C TYR A 248 20.28 -6.69 2.56
N ARG A 249 21.45 -6.70 1.91
CA ARG A 249 22.49 -7.74 2.11
C ARG A 249 21.99 -9.19 2.00
N GLY A 250 21.10 -9.45 1.05
CA GLY A 250 20.51 -10.77 0.79
C GLY A 250 19.07 -10.92 1.30
N ASP A 251 18.60 -10.02 2.14
CA ASP A 251 17.17 -9.89 2.43
C ASP A 251 16.40 -9.30 1.26
N LEU A 252 15.10 -9.62 1.18
CA LEU A 252 14.17 -9.07 0.18
C LEU A 252 14.66 -9.25 -1.27
N GLY A 253 15.27 -10.40 -1.58
CA GLY A 253 15.95 -10.69 -2.85
C GLY A 253 15.06 -11.05 -4.04
N ILE A 254 13.83 -10.53 -4.10
CA ILE A 254 12.94 -10.71 -5.27
C ILE A 254 12.91 -9.41 -6.08
N ALA A 255 13.38 -9.48 -7.32
CA ALA A 255 13.35 -8.38 -8.29
C ALA A 255 12.11 -8.47 -9.18
N LEU A 256 11.60 -7.29 -9.61
CA LEU A 256 10.49 -7.13 -10.55
C LEU A 256 10.95 -7.18 -12.01
#